data_AF-A0A9E1Q9H6-F1
#
_entry.id   AF-A0A9E1Q9H6-F1
#
_cell.length_a   1.000
_cell.length_b   1.000
_cell.length_c   1.000
_cell.angle_alpha   90.00
_cell.angle_beta   90.00
_cell.angle_gamma   90.00
#
_symmetry.space_group_name_H-M   'P 1'
#
loop_
_entity.id
_entity.type
_entity.pdbx_description
1 polymer ?
#
loop_
_entity_poly.entity_id
_entity_poly.type
_entity_poly.pdbx_seq_one_letter_code
_entity_poly.pdbx_strand_id
1 'polypeptide(L)'
;PEAYRDMIIDAGASDIVYTAAVSGVPANFLGPSLQAMGITEEMLSRKVKVDFGEELTAQEDEAKAWATIWSAGQGVSTIKDSPSVSDLISNLKNEFKAAIEEQHTLLERYT
;
A
#
# COMPACT_ATOMS: atom_id res chain seq x y z
N PRO A 1 2.36 12.87 -0.82
CA PRO A 1 1.17 13.67 -1.23
C PRO A 1 -0.01 13.36 -0.30
N GLU A 2 -0.98 14.26 -0.17
CA GLU A 2 -2.20 14.02 0.63
C GLU A 2 -2.99 12.83 0.11
N ALA A 3 -3.31 12.83 -1.19
CA ALA A 3 -4.00 11.74 -1.87
C ALA A 3 -3.36 10.35 -1.69
N TYR A 4 -2.03 10.27 -1.52
CA TYR A 4 -1.36 8.99 -1.25
C TYR A 4 -1.64 8.49 0.18
N ARG A 5 -1.65 9.39 1.17
CA ARG A 5 -1.98 9.04 2.55
C ARG A 5 -3.44 8.63 2.67
N ASP A 6 -4.33 9.36 2.02
CA ASP A 6 -5.76 9.05 2.01
C ASP A 6 -6.00 7.68 1.39
N MET A 7 -5.35 7.38 0.26
CA MET A 7 -5.43 6.05 -0.37
C MET A 7 -4.88 4.93 0.52
N ILE A 8 -3.82 5.18 1.32
CA ILE A 8 -3.34 4.21 2.31
C ILE A 8 -4.40 3.96 3.39
N ILE A 9 -5.07 5.01 3.88
CA ILE A 9 -6.07 4.93 4.94
C ILE A 9 -7.33 4.17 4.47
N ASP A 10 -7.74 4.43 3.23
CA ASP A 10 -8.94 3.85 2.62
C ASP A 10 -8.72 2.40 2.13
N ALA A 11 -7.47 2.01 1.84
CA ALA A 11 -7.15 0.69 1.30
C ALA A 11 -7.21 -0.44 2.35
N GLY A 12 -7.70 -1.59 1.92
CA GLY A 12 -7.59 -2.87 2.59
C GLY A 12 -6.46 -3.74 2.04
N ALA A 13 -6.25 -4.91 2.66
CA ALA A 13 -5.23 -5.86 2.21
C ALA A 13 -5.50 -6.41 0.79
N SER A 14 -6.78 -6.50 0.39
CA SER A 14 -7.21 -6.92 -0.95
C SER A 14 -6.91 -5.90 -2.04
N ASP A 15 -6.67 -4.65 -1.66
CA ASP A 15 -6.39 -3.56 -2.60
C ASP A 15 -4.90 -3.49 -2.96
N ILE A 16 -4.07 -4.41 -2.45
CA ILE A 16 -2.66 -4.52 -2.78
C ILE A 16 -2.47 -5.51 -3.92
N VAL A 17 -1.92 -5.01 -5.03
CA VAL A 17 -1.64 -5.78 -6.24
C VAL A 17 -0.14 -6.06 -6.32
N TYR A 18 0.22 -7.35 -6.36
CA TYR A 18 1.59 -7.76 -6.64
C TYR A 18 1.78 -8.01 -8.13
N THR A 19 2.61 -7.19 -8.78
CA THR A 19 2.83 -7.29 -10.23
C THR A 19 4.20 -6.81 -10.66
N ALA A 20 4.71 -7.36 -11.77
CA ALA A 20 5.87 -6.84 -12.49
C ALA A 20 5.46 -5.92 -13.65
N ALA A 21 4.17 -5.75 -13.91
CA ALA A 21 3.64 -5.00 -15.05
C ALA A 21 4.12 -3.53 -15.07
N VAL A 22 4.36 -2.94 -13.90
CA VAL A 22 4.74 -1.52 -13.75
C VAL A 22 6.23 -1.27 -14.05
N SER A 23 7.14 -1.90 -13.33
CA SER A 23 8.58 -1.63 -13.46
C SER A 23 9.37 -2.72 -14.18
N GLY A 24 8.72 -3.82 -14.54
CA GLY A 24 9.39 -5.06 -14.93
C GLY A 24 9.96 -5.85 -13.74
N VAL A 25 9.92 -5.28 -12.53
CA VAL A 25 10.33 -5.95 -11.28
C VAL A 25 9.07 -6.19 -10.43
N PRO A 26 8.84 -7.42 -9.96
CA PRO A 26 7.70 -7.71 -9.08
C PRO A 26 7.71 -6.84 -7.82
N ALA A 27 6.65 -6.05 -7.61
CA ALA A 27 6.46 -5.21 -6.43
C ALA A 27 4.98 -5.10 -6.06
N ASN A 28 4.71 -4.61 -4.85
CA ASN A 28 3.36 -4.36 -4.36
C ASN A 28 2.95 -2.92 -4.63
N PHE A 29 1.75 -2.75 -5.20
CA PHE A 29 1.16 -1.47 -5.55
C PHE A 29 -0.25 -1.34 -5.00
N LEU A 30 -0.68 -0.10 -4.74
CA LEU A 30 -2.08 0.20 -4.47
C LEU A 30 -2.88 0.02 -5.75
N GLY A 31 -3.75 -0.98 -5.79
CA GLY A 31 -4.70 -1.25 -6.87
C GLY A 31 -5.48 0.00 -7.31
N PRO A 32 -6.02 0.83 -6.39
CA PRO A 32 -6.68 2.08 -6.77
C PRO A 32 -5.78 3.06 -7.54
N SER A 33 -4.48 3.11 -7.22
CA SER A 33 -3.52 3.96 -7.96
C SER A 33 -3.26 3.44 -9.38
N LEU A 34 -3.25 2.12 -9.56
CA LEU A 34 -3.12 1.48 -10.88
C LEU A 34 -4.37 1.74 -11.73
N GLN A 35 -5.56 1.57 -11.14
CA GLN A 35 -6.84 1.81 -11.81
C GLN A 35 -7.02 3.28 -12.21
N ALA A 36 -6.58 4.22 -11.36
CA ALA A 36 -6.62 5.65 -11.68
C ALA A 36 -5.77 6.01 -12.90
N MET A 37 -4.74 5.20 -13.21
CA MET A 37 -3.91 5.32 -14.41
C MET A 37 -4.42 4.51 -15.61
N GLY A 38 -5.62 3.92 -15.51
CA GLY A 38 -6.22 3.12 -16.56
C GLY A 38 -5.65 1.70 -16.67
N ILE A 39 -4.82 1.25 -15.72
CA ILE A 39 -4.28 -0.11 -15.72
C ILE A 39 -5.39 -1.07 -15.27
N THR A 40 -5.82 -1.93 -16.18
CA THR A 40 -6.88 -2.91 -15.93
C THR A 40 -6.34 -4.21 -15.33
N GLU A 41 -7.23 -4.98 -14.68
CA GLU A 41 -6.93 -6.33 -14.18
C GLU A 41 -6.37 -7.24 -15.30
N GLU A 42 -6.89 -7.09 -16.53
CA GLU A 42 -6.43 -7.82 -17.69
C GLU A 42 -4.97 -7.49 -18.02
N MET A 43 -4.60 -6.21 -17.99
CA MET A 43 -3.22 -5.76 -18.20
C MET A 43 -2.27 -6.30 -17.12
N LEU A 44 -2.73 -6.37 -15.87
CA LEU A 44 -1.96 -6.91 -14.74
C LEU A 44 -1.69 -8.40 -14.84
N SER A 45 -2.57 -9.15 -15.53
CA SER A 45 -2.39 -10.58 -15.76
C SER A 45 -1.31 -10.93 -16.80
N ARG A 46 -0.84 -9.93 -17.57
CA ARG A 46 0.19 -10.11 -18.59
C ARG A 46 1.57 -10.29 -17.94
N LYS A 47 2.34 -11.27 -18.44
CA LYS A 47 3.72 -11.56 -17.98
C LYS A 47 4.79 -10.65 -18.59
N VAL A 48 4.39 -9.72 -19.45
CA VAL A 48 5.29 -8.78 -20.13
C VAL A 48 5.08 -7.42 -19.49
N LYS A 49 6.17 -6.65 -19.34
CA LYS A 49 6.13 -5.26 -18.88
C LYS A 49 5.07 -4.52 -19.69
N VAL A 50 4.14 -3.84 -19.01
CA VAL A 50 3.22 -2.93 -19.70
C VAL A 50 4.08 -1.80 -20.23
N ASP A 51 4.09 -1.61 -21.55
CA ASP A 51 4.78 -0.49 -22.14
C ASP A 51 3.90 0.75 -21.97
N PHE A 52 4.16 1.49 -20.90
CA PHE A 52 3.44 2.71 -20.57
C PHE A 52 3.57 3.79 -21.66
N GLY A 53 4.57 3.69 -22.55
CA GLY A 53 4.77 4.63 -23.65
C GLY A 53 3.88 4.40 -24.88
N GLU A 54 3.34 3.20 -25.09
CA GLU A 54 2.44 2.93 -26.24
C GLU A 54 0.97 3.28 -25.94
N GLU A 55 0.54 3.21 -24.68
CA GLU A 55 -0.86 3.43 -24.25
C GLU A 55 -1.10 4.82 -23.64
N LEU A 56 -0.04 5.53 -23.20
CA LEU A 56 -0.08 6.93 -22.77
C LEU A 56 0.48 7.82 -23.88
N THR A 57 -0.35 8.64 -24.50
CA THR A 57 -0.05 9.37 -25.74
C THR A 57 0.99 10.52 -25.63
N ALA A 58 1.77 10.63 -24.55
CA ALA A 58 2.84 11.63 -24.43
C ALA A 58 3.92 11.25 -23.39
N GLN A 59 5.17 11.64 -23.63
CA GLN A 59 6.26 11.57 -22.64
C GLN A 59 5.94 12.30 -21.32
N GLU A 60 5.08 13.32 -21.35
CA GLU A 60 4.58 14.00 -20.15
C GLU A 60 3.58 13.15 -19.35
N ASP A 61 2.81 12.29 -20.01
CA ASP A 61 1.84 11.40 -19.38
C ASP A 61 2.53 10.20 -18.75
N GLU A 62 3.62 9.71 -19.35
CA GLU A 62 4.48 8.70 -18.73
C GLU A 62 5.14 9.23 -17.45
N ALA A 63 5.69 10.45 -17.46
CA ALA A 63 6.27 11.07 -16.26
C ALA A 63 5.24 11.31 -15.14
N LYS A 64 4.00 11.65 -15.50
CA LYS A 64 2.88 11.77 -14.54
C LYS A 64 2.47 10.42 -13.98
N ALA A 65 2.45 9.36 -14.80
CA ALA A 65 2.11 8.00 -14.37
C ALA A 65 3.02 7.50 -13.25
N TRP A 66 4.33 7.74 -13.35
CA TRP A 66 5.28 7.37 -12.28
C TRP A 66 5.10 8.17 -11.00
N ALA A 67 4.54 9.39 -11.08
CA ALA A 67 4.30 10.23 -9.91
C ALA A 67 3.05 9.81 -9.12
N THR A 68 2.12 9.09 -9.75
CA THR A 68 0.79 8.75 -9.19
C THR A 68 0.55 7.26 -8.98
N ILE A 69 1.41 6.36 -9.50
CA ILE A 69 1.41 4.95 -9.11
C ILE A 69 2.16 4.80 -7.79
N TRP A 70 1.48 4.29 -6.77
CA TRP A 70 2.04 4.22 -5.42
C TRP A 70 2.18 2.78 -4.93
N SER A 71 3.30 2.50 -4.27
CA SER A 71 3.57 1.22 -3.63
C SER A 71 3.01 1.18 -2.22
N ALA A 72 2.49 0.03 -1.79
CA ALA A 72 2.14 -0.20 -0.40
C ALA A 72 2.14 -1.70 -0.10
N GLY A 73 2.24 -2.08 1.18
CA GLY A 73 2.12 -3.47 1.62
C GLY A 73 0.75 -3.77 2.22
N GLN A 74 0.43 -5.04 2.44
CA GLN A 74 -0.86 -5.49 2.99
C GLN A 74 -1.13 -4.98 4.42
N GLY A 75 -0.10 -4.45 5.10
CA GLY A 75 -0.22 -3.76 6.38
C GLY A 75 -1.07 -2.48 6.33
N VAL A 76 -1.42 -1.95 5.14
CA VAL A 76 -2.37 -0.83 5.00
C VAL A 76 -3.70 -1.09 5.70
N SER A 77 -4.12 -2.35 5.78
CA SER A 77 -5.37 -2.76 6.45
C SER A 77 -5.50 -2.27 7.90
N THR A 78 -4.37 -2.08 8.61
CA THR A 78 -4.35 -1.61 10.00
C THR A 78 -4.15 -0.11 10.14
N ILE A 79 -3.92 0.62 9.03
CA ILE A 79 -3.69 2.06 9.04
C ILE A 79 -5.03 2.77 8.85
N LYS A 80 -5.39 3.67 9.77
CA LYS A 80 -6.68 4.39 9.78
C LYS A 80 -6.56 5.90 9.99
N ASP A 81 -5.35 6.39 10.15
CA ASP A 81 -5.04 7.78 10.43
C ASP A 81 -3.64 8.15 9.91
N SER A 82 -3.28 9.43 10.06
CA SER A 82 -1.95 9.96 9.73
C SER A 82 -1.46 10.87 10.87
N PRO A 83 -1.15 10.31 12.05
CA PRO A 83 -0.70 11.07 13.21
C PRO A 83 0.70 11.66 12.99
N SER A 84 1.16 12.50 13.94
CA SER A 84 2.56 12.92 13.93
C SER A 84 3.48 11.72 14.21
N VAL A 85 4.73 11.79 13.75
CA VAL A 85 5.72 10.73 14.00
C VAL A 85 5.92 10.49 15.50
N SER A 86 5.91 11.55 16.31
CA SER A 86 6.05 11.46 17.76
C SER A 86 4.88 10.69 18.39
N ASP A 87 3.66 10.98 17.96
CA ASP A 87 2.46 10.31 18.47
C ASP A 87 2.43 8.85 18.03
N LEU A 88 2.76 8.56 16.77
CA LEU A 88 2.84 7.19 16.25
C LEU A 88 3.82 6.33 17.05
N ILE A 89 5.05 6.82 17.28
CA ILE A 89 6.06 6.10 18.06
C ILE A 89 5.58 5.88 19.50
N SER A 90 4.95 6.89 20.09
CA SER A 90 4.43 6.81 21.46
C SER A 90 3.31 5.77 21.56
N ASN A 91 2.38 5.75 20.61
CA ASN A 91 1.28 4.80 20.55
C ASN A 91 1.79 3.37 20.36
N LEU A 92 2.66 3.12 19.37
CA LEU A 92 3.25 1.81 19.12
C LEU A 92 3.96 1.24 20.36
N LYS A 93 4.69 2.09 21.09
CA LYS A 93 5.36 1.68 22.34
C LYS A 93 4.36 1.29 23.43
N ASN A 94 3.27 2.05 23.57
CA ASN A 94 2.25 1.81 24.58
C ASN A 94 1.43 0.55 24.25
N GLU A 95 1.00 0.39 23.00
CA GLU A 95 0.26 -0.78 22.51
C GLU A 95 1.08 -2.06 22.67
N PHE A 96 2.38 -2.03 22.33
CA PHE A 96 3.26 -3.18 22.51
C PHE A 96 3.38 -3.62 23.97
N LYS A 97 3.52 -2.65 24.90
CA LYS A 97 3.56 -2.95 26.33
C LYS A 97 2.25 -3.55 26.83
N ALA A 98 1.12 -2.93 26.45
CA ALA A 98 -0.20 -3.41 26.82
C ALA A 98 -0.43 -4.86 26.33
N ALA A 99 0.01 -5.18 25.11
CA ALA A 99 -0.08 -6.54 24.57
C ALA A 99 0.75 -7.55 25.37
N ILE A 100 1.94 -7.18 25.86
CA ILE A 100 2.75 -8.04 26.73
C ILE A 100 2.06 -8.28 28.07
N GLU A 101 1.53 -7.23 28.70
CA GLU A 101 0.83 -7.31 29.97
C GLU A 101 -0.42 -8.19 29.85
N GLU A 102 -1.23 -8.00 28.80
CA GLU A 102 -2.42 -8.81 28.53
C GLU A 102 -2.05 -10.29 28.31
N GLN A 103 -1.02 -10.58 27.52
CA GLN A 103 -0.55 -11.96 27.32
C GLN A 103 -0.04 -12.60 28.61
N HIS A 104 0.62 -11.85 29.48
CA HIS A 104 1.05 -12.35 30.79
C HIS A 104 -0.14 -12.73 31.67
N THR A 105 -1.16 -11.86 31.74
CA THR A 105 -2.40 -12.16 32.48
C THR A 105 -3.14 -13.37 31.91
N LEU A 106 -3.17 -13.50 30.58
CA LEU A 106 -3.76 -14.69 29.94
C LEU A 106 -2.99 -15.96 30.29
N LEU A 107 -1.66 -15.89 30.35
CA LEU A 107 -0.83 -17.04 30.75
C LEU A 107 -1.21 -17.52 32.15
N GLU A 108 -1.28 -16.62 33.13
CA GLU A 108 -1.66 -16.94 34.52
C GLU A 108 -3.04 -17.61 34.64
N ARG A 109 -3.95 -17.33 33.70
CA ARG A 109 -5.29 -17.94 33.68
C ARG A 109 -5.26 -19.40 33.18
N TYR A 110 -4.32 -19.73 32.31
CA TYR A 110 -4.25 -21.04 31.64
C TYR A 110 -3.12 -21.95 32.15
N THR A 111 -2.26 -21.44 33.04
CA THR A 111 -1.32 -22.22 33.86
C THR A 111 -1.91 -22.52 35.22
#